data_AF-A0A7T4UKK0-F1
#
_entry.id   AF-A0A7T4UKK0-F1
#
_cell.length_a   1.000
_cell.length_b   1.000
_cell.length_c   1.000
_cell.angle_alpha   90.00
_cell.angle_beta   90.00
_cell.angle_gamma   90.00
#
_symmetry.space_group_name_H-M   'P 1'
#
loop_
_entity.id
_entity.type
_entity.pdbx_description
1 polymer ?
#
loop_
_entity_poly.entity_id
_entity_poly.type
_entity_poly.pdbx_seq_one_letter_code
_entity_poly.pdbx_strand_id
1 'polypeptide(L)'
;MFRITKEDEPQLYGTFYRKYREFVWSDRQLNALKQHRDTIFHLLDNVISKDGFIGTNALLTMESLNVREGIPIVLDQLDKKENNDLYTLLMLLMRKGDYAKFKKTTIYEEIYGPESHIRSAIDNSQENRDLIRNMAKSFFEQNDK
;
A
#
# COMPACT_ATOMS: atom_id res chain seq x y z
N MET A 1 7.05 28.51 21.06
CA MET A 1 6.93 27.08 21.42
C MET A 1 5.68 26.58 20.71
N PHE A 2 5.83 25.92 19.56
CA PHE A 2 4.69 25.38 18.81
C PHE A 2 4.20 24.11 19.52
N ARG A 3 2.92 24.08 19.90
CA ARG A 3 2.26 22.87 20.37
C ARG A 3 2.03 21.99 19.15
N ILE A 4 2.77 20.90 19.04
CA ILE A 4 2.45 19.79 18.15
C ILE A 4 1.16 19.18 18.71
N THR A 5 0.05 19.27 17.98
CA THR A 5 -1.18 18.55 18.34
C THR A 5 -1.09 17.12 17.81
N LYS A 6 -1.92 16.19 18.30
CA LYS A 6 -1.96 14.79 17.83
C LYS A 6 -2.26 14.66 16.32
N GLU A 7 -2.69 15.74 15.67
CA GLU A 7 -2.90 15.86 14.21
C GLU A 7 -1.61 16.13 13.43
N ASP A 8 -0.53 16.56 14.10
CA ASP A 8 0.78 16.83 13.49
C ASP A 8 1.73 15.61 13.54
N GLU A 9 1.32 14.52 14.19
CA GLU A 9 2.09 13.27 14.19
C GLU A 9 2.00 12.62 12.80
N PRO A 10 3.10 12.05 12.26
CA PRO A 10 3.02 11.34 10.99
C PRO A 10 2.04 10.17 11.13
N GLN A 11 1.01 10.15 10.30
CA GLN A 11 -0.03 9.11 10.31
C GLN A 11 0.13 8.17 9.11
N LEU A 12 -0.34 6.93 9.28
CA LEU A 12 -0.49 5.95 8.22
C LEU A 12 -1.96 5.86 7.82
N TYR A 13 -2.26 6.29 6.60
CA TYR A 13 -3.64 6.36 6.10
C TYR A 13 -4.08 5.05 5.45
N GLY A 14 -5.37 4.75 5.54
CA GLY A 14 -5.95 3.59 4.84
C GLY A 14 -6.07 3.72 3.33
N THR A 15 -5.94 4.93 2.80
CA THR A 15 -6.08 5.24 1.38
C THR A 15 -5.15 6.38 1.00
N PHE A 16 -4.83 6.52 -0.28
CA PHE A 16 -4.04 7.65 -0.79
C PHE A 16 -4.82 8.97 -0.91
N TYR A 17 -5.78 9.23 -0.01
CA TYR A 17 -6.75 10.30 -0.18
C TYR A 17 -6.11 11.67 -0.46
N ARG A 18 -6.68 12.39 -1.44
CA ARG A 18 -6.26 13.71 -1.97
C ARG A 18 -4.92 13.77 -2.70
N LYS A 19 -3.91 12.97 -2.34
CA LYS A 19 -2.56 13.12 -2.88
C LYS A 19 -2.46 12.83 -4.38
N TYR A 20 -3.30 11.93 -4.90
CA TYR A 20 -3.23 11.46 -6.29
C TYR A 20 -4.57 11.54 -7.03
N ARG A 21 -5.43 12.50 -6.66
CA ARG A 21 -6.82 12.60 -7.15
C ARG A 21 -6.95 12.76 -8.67
N GLU A 22 -5.88 13.16 -9.34
CA GLU A 22 -5.81 13.37 -10.80
C GLU A 22 -5.49 12.08 -11.57
N PHE A 23 -5.08 11.01 -10.88
CA PHE A 23 -4.71 9.75 -11.50
C PHE A 23 -5.89 8.77 -11.43
N VAL A 24 -6.81 8.90 -12.38
CA VAL A 24 -7.98 8.02 -12.51
C VAL A 24 -7.90 7.28 -13.84
N TRP A 25 -7.77 5.96 -13.78
CA TRP A 25 -7.93 5.11 -14.94
C TRP A 25 -9.41 5.05 -15.33
N SER A 26 -9.70 5.19 -16.61
CA SER A 26 -11.01 4.76 -17.14
C SER A 26 -11.16 3.24 -17.00
N ASP A 27 -12.39 2.75 -16.92
CA ASP A 27 -12.67 1.30 -16.87
C ASP A 27 -12.03 0.54 -18.03
N ARG A 28 -11.99 1.17 -19.22
CA ARG A 28 -11.36 0.59 -20.40
C ARG A 28 -9.85 0.42 -20.22
N GLN A 29 -9.17 1.44 -19.70
CA GLN A 29 -7.73 1.38 -19.42
C GLN A 29 -7.44 0.35 -18.33
N LEU A 30 -8.22 0.34 -17.25
CA LEU A 30 -8.01 -0.61 -16.15
C LEU A 30 -8.21 -2.06 -16.62
N ASN A 31 -9.23 -2.33 -17.44
CA ASN A 31 -9.46 -3.66 -18.00
C ASN A 31 -8.32 -4.11 -18.91
N ALA A 32 -7.81 -3.22 -19.77
CA ALA A 32 -6.66 -3.54 -20.61
C ALA A 32 -5.40 -3.83 -19.77
N LEU A 33 -5.13 -3.02 -18.74
CA LEU A 33 -4.00 -3.25 -17.83
C LEU A 33 -4.12 -4.57 -17.07
N LYS A 34 -5.33 -4.92 -16.60
CA LYS A 34 -5.59 -6.19 -15.91
C LYS A 34 -5.38 -7.40 -16.81
N GLN A 35 -5.77 -7.32 -18.08
CA GLN A 35 -5.55 -8.40 -19.07
C GLN A 35 -4.06 -8.68 -19.32
N HIS A 36 -3.20 -7.68 -19.05
CA HIS A 36 -1.75 -7.77 -19.23
C HIS A 36 -0.99 -7.56 -17.92
N ARG A 37 -1.60 -7.89 -16.77
CA ARG A 37 -1.07 -7.59 -15.43
C ARG A 37 0.39 -8.00 -15.26
N ASP A 38 0.74 -9.21 -15.70
CA ASP A 38 2.09 -9.74 -15.52
C ASP A 38 3.12 -8.98 -16.38
N THR A 39 2.76 -8.62 -17.60
CA THR A 39 3.60 -7.80 -18.48
C THR A 39 3.78 -6.40 -17.91
N ILE A 40 2.70 -5.80 -17.41
CA ILE A 40 2.77 -4.49 -16.76
C ILE A 40 3.63 -4.55 -15.51
N PHE A 41 3.52 -5.62 -14.71
CA PHE A 41 4.37 -5.80 -13.54
C PHE A 41 5.85 -5.91 -13.91
N HIS A 42 6.21 -6.71 -14.93
CA HIS A 42 7.59 -6.77 -15.41
C HIS A 42 8.11 -5.42 -15.89
N LEU A 43 7.28 -4.63 -16.56
CA LEU A 43 7.64 -3.27 -16.97
C LEU A 43 7.90 -2.37 -15.74
N LEU A 44 7.01 -2.43 -14.74
CA LEU A 44 7.16 -1.68 -13.50
C LEU A 44 8.42 -2.07 -12.74
N ASP A 45 8.70 -3.36 -12.61
CA ASP A 45 9.89 -3.87 -11.91
C ASP A 45 11.18 -3.38 -12.57
N ASN A 46 11.24 -3.40 -13.92
CA ASN A 46 12.36 -2.84 -14.66
C ASN A 46 12.55 -1.33 -14.43
N VAL A 47 11.46 -0.57 -14.39
CA VAL A 47 11.51 0.88 -14.14
C VAL A 47 11.96 1.17 -12.72
N ILE A 48 11.38 0.48 -11.72
CA ILE A 48 11.74 0.65 -10.30
C ILE A 48 13.21 0.27 -10.08
N SER A 49 13.66 -0.83 -10.67
CA SER A 49 15.06 -1.27 -10.59
C SER A 49 16.03 -0.27 -11.20
N LYS A 50 15.64 0.36 -12.32
CA LYS A 50 16.46 1.38 -12.99
C LYS A 50 16.52 2.69 -12.20
N ASP A 51 15.38 3.17 -11.74
CA ASP A 51 15.28 4.47 -11.04
C ASP A 51 15.72 4.37 -9.58
N GLY A 52 15.68 3.17 -9.01
CA GLY A 52 16.08 2.87 -7.64
C GLY A 52 15.00 3.20 -6.60
N PHE A 53 13.83 3.70 -7.01
CA PHE A 53 12.71 4.02 -6.12
C PHE A 53 11.35 3.74 -6.77
N ILE A 54 10.31 3.57 -5.96
CA ILE A 54 8.92 3.46 -6.44
C ILE A 54 8.34 4.86 -6.62
N GLY A 55 8.24 5.31 -7.87
CA GLY A 55 7.56 6.55 -8.21
C GLY A 55 6.03 6.45 -8.07
N THR A 56 5.35 7.60 -7.98
CA THR A 56 3.90 7.71 -7.84
C THR A 56 3.11 6.86 -8.85
N ASN A 57 3.50 6.89 -10.13
CA ASN A 57 2.81 6.11 -11.16
C ASN A 57 2.94 4.60 -10.93
N ALA A 58 4.11 4.15 -10.51
CA ALA A 58 4.34 2.74 -10.21
C ALA A 58 3.51 2.32 -8.99
N LEU A 59 3.54 3.11 -7.92
CA LEU A 59 2.74 2.91 -6.70
C LEU A 59 1.23 2.78 -7.00
N LEU A 60 0.68 3.72 -7.78
CA LEU A 60 -0.75 3.71 -8.14
C LEU A 60 -1.11 2.56 -9.07
N THR A 61 -0.22 2.19 -9.98
CA THR A 61 -0.44 1.04 -10.87
C THR A 61 -0.41 -0.26 -10.08
N MET A 62 0.53 -0.41 -9.14
CA MET A 62 0.60 -1.57 -8.24
C MET A 62 -0.68 -1.71 -7.40
N GLU A 63 -1.19 -0.60 -6.89
CA GLU A 63 -2.47 -0.57 -6.16
C GLU A 63 -3.65 -0.95 -7.07
N SER A 64 -3.71 -0.39 -8.29
CA SER A 64 -4.82 -0.58 -9.22
C SER A 64 -4.92 -2.02 -9.73
N LEU A 65 -3.77 -2.68 -9.90
CA LEU A 65 -3.66 -4.05 -10.39
C LEU A 65 -3.53 -5.09 -9.28
N ASN A 66 -3.58 -4.66 -8.01
CA ASN A 66 -3.40 -5.51 -6.83
C ASN A 66 -2.18 -6.42 -6.94
N VAL A 67 -1.01 -5.82 -7.18
CA VAL A 67 0.24 -6.53 -7.48
C VAL A 67 0.90 -7.07 -6.22
N ARG A 68 0.42 -8.22 -5.75
CA ARG A 68 0.94 -8.92 -4.58
C ARG A 68 2.43 -9.29 -4.71
N GLU A 69 2.87 -9.61 -5.91
CA GLU A 69 4.24 -9.98 -6.27
C GLU A 69 5.21 -8.81 -6.09
N GLY A 70 4.71 -7.58 -6.03
CA GLY A 70 5.50 -6.39 -5.76
C GLY A 70 5.78 -6.13 -4.28
N ILE A 71 5.19 -6.91 -3.35
CA ILE A 71 5.41 -6.74 -1.91
C ILE A 71 6.91 -6.77 -1.54
N PRO A 72 7.75 -7.71 -2.03
CA PRO A 72 9.17 -7.70 -1.73
C PRO A 72 9.87 -6.41 -2.18
N ILE A 73 9.50 -5.87 -3.34
CA ILE A 73 10.06 -4.61 -3.86
C ILE A 73 9.70 -3.44 -2.95
N VAL A 74 8.45 -3.39 -2.47
CA VAL A 74 7.99 -2.36 -1.53
C VAL A 74 8.71 -2.45 -0.20
N LEU A 75 8.95 -3.65 0.32
CA LEU A 75 9.67 -3.87 1.58
C LEU A 75 11.14 -3.44 1.48
N ASP A 76 11.83 -3.80 0.40
CA ASP A 76 13.22 -3.36 0.14
C ASP A 76 13.34 -1.83 0.05
N GLN A 77 12.33 -1.17 -0.51
CA GLN A 77 12.30 0.30 -0.56
C GLN A 77 12.10 0.93 0.82
N LEU A 78 11.27 0.33 1.67
CA LEU A 78 11.10 0.75 3.06
C LEU A 78 12.38 0.57 3.89
N ASP A 79 13.19 -0.46 3.60
CA ASP A 79 14.50 -0.64 4.23
C ASP A 79 15.51 0.45 3.87
N LYS A 80 15.41 1.00 2.65
CA LYS A 80 16.26 2.10 2.20
C LYS A 80 15.81 3.45 2.77
N LYS A 81 14.50 3.69 2.77
CA LYS A 81 13.93 4.95 3.24
C LYS A 81 12.47 4.78 3.66
N GLU A 82 12.18 5.16 4.89
CA GLU A 82 10.81 5.22 5.42
C GLU A 82 9.89 6.08 4.55
N ASN A 83 8.73 5.53 4.18
CA ASN A 83 7.74 6.19 3.35
C ASN A 83 6.32 5.70 3.69
N ASN A 84 5.50 6.59 4.26
CA ASN A 84 4.13 6.29 4.68
C ASN A 84 3.24 5.78 3.53
N ASP A 85 3.47 6.24 2.29
CA ASP A 85 2.68 5.76 1.14
C ASP A 85 2.97 4.30 0.82
N LEU A 86 4.19 3.82 1.10
CA LEU A 86 4.53 2.41 0.90
C LEU A 86 3.82 1.52 1.93
N TYR A 87 3.68 1.97 3.18
CA TYR A 87 2.83 1.27 4.15
C TYR A 87 1.36 1.27 3.74
N THR A 88 0.84 2.41 3.27
CA THR A 88 -0.52 2.50 2.71
C THR A 88 -0.72 1.53 1.55
N LEU A 89 0.27 1.42 0.65
CA LEU A 89 0.24 0.45 -0.45
C LEU A 89 0.15 -0.99 0.08
N LEU A 90 0.99 -1.38 1.05
CA LEU A 90 0.95 -2.71 1.65
C LEU A 90 -0.42 -3.04 2.27
N MET A 91 -0.99 -2.11 3.02
CA MET A 91 -2.33 -2.27 3.60
C MET A 91 -3.41 -2.43 2.53
N LEU A 92 -3.35 -1.64 1.46
CA LEU A 92 -4.28 -1.74 0.33
C LEU A 92 -4.16 -3.07 -0.42
N LEU A 93 -2.94 -3.57 -0.64
CA LEU A 93 -2.70 -4.88 -1.26
C LEU A 93 -3.28 -6.02 -0.40
N MET A 94 -3.03 -6.01 0.91
CA MET A 94 -3.59 -7.01 1.81
C MET A 94 -5.12 -6.94 1.89
N ARG A 95 -5.68 -5.72 1.87
CA ARG A 95 -7.13 -5.51 1.86
C ARG A 95 -7.78 -6.01 0.56
N LYS A 96 -7.26 -5.59 -0.60
CA LYS A 96 -7.78 -5.97 -1.93
C LYS A 96 -7.56 -7.45 -2.24
N GLY A 97 -6.49 -8.04 -1.70
CA GLY A 97 -6.24 -9.48 -1.74
C GLY A 97 -7.02 -10.29 -0.72
N ASP A 98 -7.97 -9.67 0.00
CA ASP A 98 -8.85 -10.32 0.98
C ASP A 98 -8.11 -11.12 2.07
N TYR A 99 -6.93 -10.68 2.48
CA TYR A 99 -6.08 -11.41 3.42
C TYR A 99 -6.72 -11.53 4.80
N ALA A 100 -7.18 -12.75 5.13
CA ALA A 100 -7.99 -13.01 6.33
C ALA A 100 -7.29 -12.66 7.65
N LYS A 101 -5.96 -12.82 7.74
CA LYS A 101 -5.22 -12.46 8.96
C LYS A 101 -5.17 -10.95 9.16
N PHE A 102 -4.99 -10.17 8.10
CA PHE A 102 -5.00 -8.71 8.17
C PHE A 102 -6.37 -8.18 8.60
N LYS A 103 -7.47 -8.73 8.05
CA LYS A 103 -8.85 -8.35 8.42
C LYS A 103 -9.20 -8.53 9.90
N LYS A 104 -8.42 -9.32 10.65
CA LYS A 104 -8.63 -9.57 12.09
C LYS A 104 -7.76 -8.68 12.99
N THR A 105 -6.95 -7.80 12.42
CA THR A 105 -6.08 -6.89 13.19
C THR A 105 -6.85 -5.67 13.68
N THR A 106 -6.37 -5.08 14.77
CA THR A 106 -6.84 -3.78 15.25
C THR A 106 -6.61 -2.68 14.21
N ILE A 107 -5.47 -2.71 13.52
CA ILE A 107 -5.17 -1.82 12.38
C ILE A 107 -6.30 -1.86 11.33
N TYR A 108 -6.76 -3.05 10.94
CA TYR A 108 -7.82 -3.16 9.96
C TYR A 108 -9.13 -2.55 10.46
N GLU A 109 -9.50 -2.81 11.71
CA GLU A 109 -10.73 -2.29 12.30
C GLU A 109 -10.70 -0.74 12.37
N GLU A 110 -9.59 -0.15 12.79
CA GLU A 110 -9.43 1.30 12.88
C GLU A 110 -9.46 1.99 11.51
N ILE A 111 -8.89 1.34 10.50
CA ILE A 111 -8.71 1.93 9.17
C ILE A 111 -9.86 1.62 8.21
N TYR A 112 -10.47 0.44 8.31
CA TYR A 112 -11.42 -0.11 7.36
C TYR A 112 -12.70 -0.68 8.00
N GLY A 113 -12.83 -0.62 9.33
CA GLY A 113 -14.01 -1.07 10.06
C GLY A 113 -15.25 -0.21 9.82
N PRO A 114 -16.39 -0.54 10.45
CA PRO A 114 -17.67 0.13 10.23
C PRO A 114 -17.65 1.63 10.53
N GLU A 115 -16.87 2.04 11.54
CA GLU A 115 -16.72 3.44 11.95
C GLU A 115 -15.63 4.19 11.17
N SER A 116 -14.96 3.51 10.23
CA SER A 116 -13.90 4.12 9.43
C SER A 116 -14.44 5.08 8.37
N HIS A 117 -13.64 6.09 8.05
CA HIS A 117 -13.92 7.04 6.97
C HIS A 117 -12.69 7.19 6.06
N ILE A 118 -12.84 7.98 4.99
CA ILE A 118 -11.78 8.14 3.97
C ILE A 118 -10.46 8.75 4.48
N ARG A 119 -10.46 9.26 5.72
CA ARG A 119 -9.29 9.82 6.42
C ARG A 119 -8.88 8.99 7.63
N SER A 120 -9.44 7.80 7.81
CA SER A 120 -9.03 6.90 8.87
C SER A 120 -7.55 6.58 8.71
N ALA A 121 -6.86 6.69 9.83
CA ALA A 121 -5.43 6.59 9.92
C ALA A 121 -5.06 6.06 11.30
N ILE A 122 -3.90 5.43 11.37
CA ILE A 122 -3.25 5.03 12.61
C ILE A 122 -1.99 5.84 12.82
N ASP A 123 -1.47 5.82 14.03
CA ASP A 123 -0.17 6.40 14.34
C ASP A 123 0.96 5.67 13.57
N ASN A 124 1.95 6.42 13.10
CA ASN A 124 3.15 5.86 12.48
C ASN A 124 4.18 5.40 13.54
N SER A 125 3.75 4.58 14.50
CA SER A 125 4.65 3.94 15.46
C SER A 125 5.43 2.80 14.84
N GLN A 126 6.56 2.47 15.47
CA GLN A 126 7.36 1.31 15.10
C GLN A 126 6.54 0.01 15.16
N GLU A 127 5.69 -0.15 16.17
CA GLU A 127 4.82 -1.32 16.34
C GLU A 127 3.88 -1.51 15.16
N ASN A 128 3.19 -0.44 14.73
CA ASN A 128 2.30 -0.48 13.57
C ASN A 128 3.07 -0.78 12.28
N ARG A 129 4.23 -0.15 12.08
CA ARG A 129 5.09 -0.42 10.92
C ARG A 129 5.53 -1.87 10.85
N ASP A 130 6.00 -2.43 11.96
CA ASP A 130 6.46 -3.81 12.04
C ASP A 130 5.31 -4.79 11.82
N LEU A 131 4.14 -4.52 12.39
CA LEU A 131 2.95 -5.33 12.17
C LEU A 131 2.53 -5.32 10.69
N ILE A 132 2.49 -4.16 10.04
CA ILE A 132 2.16 -4.05 8.60
C ILE A 132 3.18 -4.82 7.76
N ARG A 133 4.49 -4.65 8.01
CA ARG A 133 5.56 -5.34 7.25
C ARG A 133 5.48 -6.85 7.43
N ASN A 134 5.29 -7.33 8.66
CA ASN A 134 5.18 -8.76 8.95
C ASN A 134 3.92 -9.38 8.34
N MET A 135 2.79 -8.67 8.39
CA MET A 135 1.56 -9.12 7.75
C MET A 135 1.69 -9.14 6.22
N ALA A 136 2.30 -8.12 5.63
CA ALA A 136 2.52 -8.07 4.19
C ALA A 136 3.46 -9.18 3.71
N LYS A 137 4.56 -9.43 4.43
CA LYS A 137 5.47 -10.54 4.17
C LYS A 137 4.73 -11.89 4.25
N SER A 138 3.97 -12.09 5.32
CA SER A 138 3.15 -13.31 5.48
C SER A 138 2.10 -13.46 4.39
N PHE A 139 1.50 -12.34 3.95
CA PHE A 139 0.55 -12.32 2.83
C PHE A 139 1.24 -12.70 1.54
N PHE A 140 2.45 -12.20 1.25
CA PHE A 140 3.23 -12.62 0.09
C PHE A 140 3.57 -14.13 0.13
N GLU A 141 4.05 -14.62 1.27
CA GLU A 141 4.50 -16.02 1.46
C GLU A 141 3.37 -17.06 1.52
N GLN A 142 2.11 -16.64 1.64
CA GLN A 142 0.98 -17.56 1.66
C GLN A 142 0.88 -18.30 0.32
N ASN A 143 1.25 -19.58 0.26
CA ASN A 143 0.99 -20.35 -0.96
C ASN A 143 -0.52 -20.42 -1.21
N ASP A 144 -0.98 -19.79 -2.30
CA ASP A 144 -2.32 -20.04 -2.86
C ASP A 144 -2.28 -21.46 -3.43
N LYS A 145 -2.56 -22.45 -2.56
CA LYS A 145 -2.83 -23.84 -2.95
C LYS A 145 -4.31 -24.03 -3.18
#